data_AF-A0A662DRC8-F1
#
_entry.id   AF-A0A662DRC8-F1
#
_cell.length_a   1.000
_cell.length_b   1.000
_cell.length_c   1.000
_cell.angle_alpha   90.00
_cell.angle_beta   90.00
_cell.angle_gamma   90.00
#
_symmetry.space_group_name_H-M   'P 1'
#
loop_
_entity.id
_entity.type
_entity.pdbx_description
1 polymer ?
#
loop_
_entity_poly.entity_id
_entity_poly.type
_entity_poly.pdbx_seq_one_letter_code
_entity_poly.pdbx_strand_id
1 'polypeptide(L)' 'MNDPERLDAAFRSALMLPGSTELATVSYASTPEWDSVGHLQLMAGLDEAFKISIRDEDVVEMSDYASVRRILRERYGASL' A
#
# COMPACT_ATOMS: atom_id res chain seq x y z
N MET A 1 12.35 -2.72 -11.65
CA MET A 1 11.76 -2.58 -10.32
C MET A 1 11.07 -3.88 -9.98
N ASN A 2 11.54 -4.55 -8.94
CA ASN A 2 10.88 -5.76 -8.41
C ASN A 2 9.62 -5.38 -7.61
N ASP A 3 8.84 -6.37 -7.20
CA ASP A 3 7.56 -6.13 -6.51
C ASP A 3 7.72 -5.43 -5.15
N PRO A 4 8.71 -5.79 -4.29
CA PRO A 4 8.97 -5.05 -3.06
C PRO A 4 9.30 -3.58 -3.29
N GLU A 5 10.20 -3.27 -4.23
CA GLU A 5 10.54 -1.88 -4.59
C GLU A 5 9.32 -1.12 -5.12
N ARG A 6 8.44 -1.81 -5.85
CA ARG A 6 7.22 -1.23 -6.41
C ARG A 6 6.20 -0.89 -5.32
N LEU A 7 6.01 -1.79 -4.36
CA LEU A 7 5.16 -1.56 -3.19
C LEU A 7 5.66 -0.34 -2.41
N ASP A 8 6.96 -0.31 -2.14
CA ASP A 8 7.65 0.78 -1.47
C ASP A 8 7.47 2.13 -2.17
N ALA A 9 7.55 2.15 -3.50
CA ALA A 9 7.33 3.34 -4.30
C ALA A 9 5.86 3.79 -4.27
N ALA A 10 4.91 2.84 -4.34
CA ALA A 10 3.48 3.15 -4.27
C ALA A 10 3.11 3.81 -2.93
N PHE A 11 3.62 3.28 -1.82
CA PHE A 11 3.43 3.89 -0.49
C PHE A 11 3.97 5.30 -0.41
N ARG A 12 5.24 5.50 -0.80
CA ARG A 12 5.88 6.81 -0.74
C ARG A 12 5.21 7.84 -1.64
N SER A 13 4.77 7.42 -2.83
CA SER A 13 4.10 8.30 -3.77
C SER A 13 2.68 8.66 -3.32
N ALA A 14 1.88 7.67 -2.92
CA ALA A 14 0.48 7.89 -2.57
C ALA A 14 0.30 8.68 -1.27
N LEU A 15 1.14 8.39 -0.27
CA LEU A 15 1.09 9.02 1.05
C LEU A 15 2.10 10.18 1.18
N MET A 16 2.78 10.58 0.10
CA MET A 16 3.81 11.62 0.08
C MET A 16 4.86 11.46 1.20
N LEU A 17 5.23 10.21 1.51
CA LEU A 17 6.13 9.91 2.63
C LEU A 17 7.58 10.27 2.27
N PRO A 18 8.34 10.84 3.22
CA PRO A 18 9.78 10.99 3.09
C PRO A 18 10.50 9.67 2.77
N GLY A 19 11.59 9.73 1.99
CA GLY A 19 12.40 8.55 1.69
C GLY A 19 12.99 7.86 2.93
N SER A 20 13.16 8.61 4.02
CA SER A 20 13.64 8.13 5.32
C SER A 20 12.58 7.44 6.17
N THR A 21 11.31 7.43 5.76
CA THR A 21 10.23 6.81 6.52
C THR A 21 10.37 5.28 6.52
N GLU A 22 10.32 4.69 7.71
CA GLU A 22 10.31 3.24 7.89
C GLU A 22 8.91 2.69 7.60
N LEU A 23 8.71 2.17 6.38
CA LEU A 23 7.40 1.70 5.92
C LEU A 23 6.79 0.59 6.78
N ALA A 24 7.61 -0.23 7.45
CA ALA A 24 7.13 -1.26 8.37
C ALA A 24 6.35 -0.70 9.59
N THR A 25 6.51 0.59 9.90
CA THR A 25 5.81 1.28 11.00
C THR A 25 4.56 2.04 10.53
N VAL A 26 4.36 2.12 9.21
CA VAL A 26 3.29 2.91 8.59
C VAL A 26 1.97 2.17 8.70
N SER A 27 0.96 2.84 9.26
CA SER A 27 -0.39 2.27 9.44
C SER A 27 -1.48 3.35 9.39
N TYR A 28 -2.66 2.94 8.95
CA TYR A 28 -3.83 3.77 8.84
C TYR A 28 -4.20 4.41 10.19
N ALA A 29 -4.54 5.70 10.16
CA ALA A 29 -4.87 6.53 11.32
C ALA A 29 -3.76 6.76 12.37
N SER A 30 -2.68 5.96 12.36
CA SER A 30 -1.50 6.22 13.22
C SER A 30 -0.44 7.04 12.51
N THR A 31 -0.30 6.87 11.19
CA THR A 31 0.54 7.71 10.33
C THR A 31 -0.29 8.92 9.88
N PRO A 32 0.13 10.16 10.16
CA PRO A 32 -0.64 11.37 9.83
C PRO A 32 -1.02 11.48 8.35
N GLU A 33 -0.14 11.00 7.47
CA GLU A 33 -0.34 11.01 6.02
C GLU A 33 -1.28 9.89 5.54
N TRP A 34 -1.53 8.88 6.36
CA TRP A 34 -2.41 7.75 6.04
C TRP A 34 -3.76 7.88 6.73
N ASP A 35 -4.60 8.75 6.16
CA ASP A 35 -6.00 8.93 6.53
C ASP A 35 -6.95 8.28 5.50
N SER A 36 -8.24 8.62 5.53
CA SER A 36 -9.25 8.09 4.60
C SER A 36 -8.96 8.43 3.13
N VAL A 37 -8.41 9.60 2.83
CA VAL A 37 -8.09 10.01 1.45
C VAL A 37 -6.79 9.35 1.00
N GLY A 38 -5.76 9.36 1.86
CA GLY A 38 -4.48 8.71 1.58
C GLY A 38 -4.65 7.20 1.37
N HIS A 39 -5.57 6.56 2.08
CA HIS A 39 -5.89 5.16 1.88
C HIS A 39 -6.47 4.88 0.49
N LEU A 40 -7.44 5.69 0.02
CA LEU A 40 -7.99 5.54 -1.33
C LEU A 40 -6.93 5.82 -2.42
N GLN A 41 -6.07 6.81 -2.20
CA GLN A 41 -4.95 7.10 -3.11
C GLN A 41 -3.96 5.95 -3.18
N LEU A 42 -3.64 5.32 -2.04
CA LEU A 42 -2.77 4.16 -2.00
C LEU A 42 -3.37 2.99 -2.76
N MET A 43 -4.66 2.69 -2.57
CA MET A 43 -5.32 1.60 -3.31
C MET A 43 -5.27 1.83 -4.82
N ALA A 44 -5.59 3.04 -5.28
CA ALA A 44 -5.51 3.39 -6.69
C ALA A 44 -4.08 3.28 -7.24
N GLY A 45 -3.08 3.69 -6.46
CA GLY A 45 -1.67 3.56 -6.83
C GLY A 45 -1.22 2.10 -6.92
N LEU A 46 -1.69 1.24 -6.01
CA LEU A 46 -1.41 -0.20 -6.02
C LEU A 46 -2.06 -0.89 -7.22
N ASP A 47 -3.32 -0.55 -7.54
CA ASP A 47 -4.02 -1.04 -8.73
C ASP A 47 -3.23 -0.74 -10.00
N GLU A 48 -2.78 0.52 -10.15
CA GLU A 48 -2.00 0.92 -11.32
C GLU A 48 -0.63 0.22 -11.38
N ALA A 49 0.06 0.14 -10.24
CA ALA A 49 1.41 -0.38 -10.15
C ALA A 49 1.46 -1.90 -10.37
N PHE A 50 0.51 -2.64 -9.82
CA PHE A 50 0.44 -4.10 -9.95
C PHE A 50 -0.44 -4.56 -11.12
N LYS A 51 -1.14 -3.64 -11.80
CA LYS A 51 -2.10 -3.95 -12.87
C LYS A 51 -3.19 -4.92 -12.39
N ILE A 52 -3.70 -4.66 -11.20
CA ILE A 52 -4.74 -5.43 -10.53
C ILE A 52 -5.99 -4.56 -10.32
N SER A 53 -7.04 -5.16 -9.76
CA SER A 53 -8.23 -4.45 -9.28
C SER A 53 -8.50 -4.90 -7.86
N ILE A 54 -8.12 -4.08 -6.89
CA ILE A 54 -8.29 -4.34 -5.47
C ILE A 54 -9.77 -4.27 -5.14
N ARG A 55 -10.28 -5.32 -4.50
CA ARG A 55 -11.69 -5.43 -4.10
C ARG A 55 -11.95 -4.58 -2.86
N ASP A 56 -13.16 -4.03 -2.76
CA ASP A 56 -13.57 -3.18 -1.63
C ASP A 56 -13.38 -3.86 -0.25
N GLU A 57 -13.57 -5.18 -0.16
CA GLU A 57 -13.31 -5.94 1.08
C GLU A 57 -11.82 -5.95 1.47
N ASP A 58 -10.93 -5.96 0.48
CA ASP A 58 -9.49 -6.00 0.68
C ASP A 58 -8.96 -4.62 1.04
N VAL A 59 -9.54 -3.56 0.45
CA VAL A 59 -9.27 -2.16 0.83
C VAL A 59 -9.40 -1.98 2.34
N VAL A 60 -10.52 -2.43 2.93
CA VAL A 60 -10.75 -2.30 4.38
C VAL A 60 -9.74 -3.11 5.21
N GLU A 61 -9.24 -4.25 4.72
CA GLU A 61 -8.25 -5.08 5.41
C GLU A 61 -6.82 -4.49 5.33
N MET A 62 -6.55 -3.65 4.33
CA MET A 62 -5.25 -3.02 4.03
C MET A 62 -4.93 -1.82 4.96
N SER A 63 -4.87 -2.08 6.26
CA SER A 63 -4.74 -1.05 7.31
C SER A 63 -3.30 -0.74 7.74
N ASP A 64 -2.31 -1.49 7.27
CA ASP A 64 -0.89 -1.30 7.57
C ASP A 64 -0.01 -1.86 6.46
N TYR A 65 1.28 -1.53 6.46
CA TYR A 65 2.19 -2.00 5.41
C TYR A 65 2.28 -3.53 5.32
N ALA A 66 2.26 -4.24 6.46
CA ALA A 66 2.37 -5.69 6.47
C ALA A 66 1.09 -6.36 5.96
N SER A 67 -0.10 -5.85 6.32
CA SER A 67 -1.38 -6.34 5.78
C SER A 67 -1.48 -6.11 4.27
N VAL A 68 -1.10 -4.93 3.76
CA VAL A 68 -1.05 -4.66 2.31
C VAL A 68 -0.15 -5.66 1.60
N ARG A 69 1.08 -5.83 2.08
CA ARG A 69 2.04 -6.77 1.49
C ARG A 69 1.51 -8.20 1.48
N ARG A 70 0.91 -8.65 2.59
CA ARG A 70 0.31 -9.99 2.72
C ARG A 70 -0.81 -10.20 1.71
N ILE A 71 -1.75 -9.25 1.63
CA ILE A 71 -2.93 -9.36 0.76
C ILE A 71 -2.53 -9.35 -0.72
N LEU A 72 -1.59 -8.48 -1.12
CA LEU A 72 -1.05 -8.45 -2.49
C LEU A 72 -0.43 -9.79 -2.89
N ARG A 73 0.29 -10.43 -1.99
CA ARG A 73 0.87 -11.76 -2.23
C ARG A 73 -0.19 -12.85 -2.30
N GLU A 74 -1.08 -12.91 -1.31
CA GLU A 74 -2.02 -14.03 -1.13
C GLU A 74 -3.20 -13.98 -2.10
N ARG A 75 -3.73 -12.78 -2.39
CA ARG A 75 -4.95 -12.60 -3.20
C ARG A 75 -4.66 -12.13 -4.63
N TYR A 76 -3.53 -11.47 -4.85
CA TYR A 76 -3.21 -10.82 -6.15
C TYR A 76 -1.93 -11.36 -6.81
N GLY A 77 -1.25 -12.33 -6.20
CA GLY A 77 -0.11 -13.04 -6.81
C GLY A 77 1.16 -12.21 -6.96
N ALA A 78 1.29 -11.09 -6.23
CA ALA A 78 2.51 -10.30 -6.22
C ALA A 78 3.67 -11.08 -5.55
N SER A 79 4.88 -10.97 -6.11
CA SER A 79 6.10 -11.63 -5.63
C SER A 79 6.74 -10.83 -4.48
N LEU A 80 6.03 -10.73 -3.36
CA LEU A 80 6.36 -9.92 -2.19
C LEU A 80 6.85 -10.69 -0.97
#